data_AF-A0A7J8TC28-F1
#
_entry.id   AF-A0A7J8TC28-F1
#
_cell.length_a   1.000
_cell.length_b   1.000
_cell.length_c   1.000
_cell.angle_alpha   90.00
_cell.angle_beta   90.00
_cell.angle_gamma   90.00
#
_symmetry.space_group_name_H-M   'P 1'
#
loop_
_entity.id
_entity.type
_entity.pdbx_description
1 polymer ?
#
loop_
_entity_poly.entity_id
_entity_poly.type
_entity_poly.pdbx_seq_one_letter_code
_entity_poly.pdbx_strand_id
1 'polypeptide(L)'
;MNLVGCWFGAIPCCHGAGGLAGQYKFGGRSGGCVAILGAAQLVLGLVLGTSLVRILDWFPVGILGVLLLFAGIELAMTCRDTNSKGECFVMLICTAVSLVGSSAAPGFVCGMVVHLLLKLRLHLFN
;
A
#
# COMPACT_ATOMS: atom_id res chain seq x y z
N MET A 1 3.22 4.26 14.61
CA MET A 1 1.78 4.51 14.87
C MET A 1 1.04 3.30 15.42
N ASN A 2 1.25 2.09 14.90
CA ASN A 2 0.45 0.91 15.26
C ASN A 2 0.47 0.57 16.77
N LEU A 3 1.62 0.63 17.45
CA LEU A 3 1.70 0.33 18.90
C LEU A 3 0.80 1.23 19.77
N VAL A 4 0.69 2.50 19.42
CA VAL A 4 -0.13 3.48 20.18
C VAL A 4 -1.57 3.48 19.67
N GLY A 5 -1.76 3.50 18.34
CA GLY A 5 -3.09 3.60 17.72
C GLY A 5 -4.01 2.42 18.02
N CYS A 6 -3.48 1.21 18.19
CA CYS A 6 -4.29 0.03 18.53
C CYS A 6 -5.10 0.19 19.82
N TRP A 7 -4.57 0.91 20.82
CA TRP A 7 -5.29 1.17 22.08
C TRP A 7 -6.53 2.05 21.90
N PHE A 8 -6.58 2.80 20.80
CA PHE A 8 -7.68 3.69 20.45
C PHE A 8 -8.58 3.12 19.34
N GLY A 9 -8.45 1.82 19.02
CA GLY A 9 -9.24 1.18 17.97
C GLY A 9 -8.82 1.51 16.53
N ALA A 10 -7.60 2.02 16.33
CA ALA A 10 -7.08 2.27 14.99
C ALA A 10 -6.83 0.96 14.22
N ILE A 11 -7.09 0.98 12.92
CA ILE A 11 -6.72 -0.11 12.00
C ILE A 11 -5.20 -0.17 11.80
N PRO A 12 -4.63 -1.32 11.42
CA PRO A 12 -3.21 -1.44 11.12
C PRO A 12 -2.82 -0.52 9.96
N CYS A 13 -1.79 0.30 10.16
CA CYS A 13 -1.34 1.27 9.18
C CYS A 13 0.11 1.02 8.74
N CYS A 14 0.43 1.46 7.53
CA CYS A 14 1.77 1.46 6.95
C CYS A 14 2.10 2.86 6.38
N HIS A 15 3.03 2.95 5.42
CA HIS A 15 3.45 4.24 4.85
C HIS A 15 2.39 4.92 3.96
N GLY A 16 1.37 4.20 3.48
CA GLY A 16 0.33 4.80 2.63
C GLY A 16 0.85 5.33 1.28
N ALA A 17 1.77 4.60 0.63
CA ALA A 17 2.48 5.04 -0.57
C ALA A 17 1.57 5.55 -1.71
N GLY A 18 0.40 4.95 -1.92
CA GLY A 18 -0.53 5.39 -2.96
C GLY A 18 -1.08 6.81 -2.74
N GLY A 19 -1.38 7.15 -1.49
CA GLY A 19 -1.80 8.51 -1.11
C GLY A 19 -0.65 9.50 -1.21
N LEU A 20 0.57 9.07 -0.87
CA LEU A 20 1.79 9.87 -1.03
C LEU A 20 2.09 10.19 -2.50
N ALA A 21 1.85 9.25 -3.41
CA ALA A 21 1.98 9.49 -4.85
C ALA A 21 1.02 10.60 -5.31
N GLY A 22 -0.22 10.61 -4.81
CA GLY A 22 -1.17 11.70 -5.03
C GLY A 22 -0.66 13.04 -4.49
N GLN A 23 -0.23 13.08 -3.22
CA GLN A 23 0.34 14.28 -2.60
C GLN A 23 1.52 14.84 -3.41
N TYR A 24 2.40 13.96 -3.90
CA TYR A 24 3.53 14.35 -4.73
C TYR A 24 3.11 14.97 -6.07
N LYS A 25 2.09 14.40 -6.73
CA LYS A 25 1.52 14.96 -7.98
C LYS A 25 0.79 16.29 -7.78
N PHE A 26 0.22 16.52 -6.59
CA PHE A 26 -0.34 17.81 -6.20
C PHE A 26 0.70 18.82 -5.66
N GLY A 27 2.00 18.51 -5.74
CA GLY A 27 3.07 19.45 -5.40
C GLY A 27 3.60 19.33 -3.97
N GLY A 28 3.13 18.37 -3.17
CA GLY A 28 3.70 18.07 -1.86
C GLY A 28 5.10 17.45 -1.96
N ARG A 29 6.11 18.11 -1.39
CA ARG A 29 7.53 17.67 -1.49
C ARG A 29 8.21 17.44 -0.14
N SER A 30 7.49 17.61 0.97
CA SER A 30 8.03 17.45 2.31
C SER A 30 7.11 16.62 3.20
N GLY A 31 7.67 16.04 4.27
CA GLY A 31 6.87 15.37 5.30
C GLY A 31 5.91 16.32 6.02
N GLY A 32 6.15 17.64 5.97
CA GLY A 32 5.25 18.66 6.51
C GLY A 32 3.88 18.65 5.82
N CYS A 33 3.83 18.39 4.50
CA CYS A 33 2.56 18.25 3.77
C CYS A 33 1.71 17.10 4.35
N VAL A 34 2.35 15.98 4.66
CA VAL A 34 1.69 14.80 5.25
C VAL A 34 1.24 15.09 6.67
N ALA A 35 2.06 15.78 7.46
CA ALA A 35 1.71 16.18 8.83
C ALA A 35 0.51 17.14 8.86
N ILE A 36 0.46 18.14 7.97
CA ILE A 36 -0.66 19.07 7.85
C ILE A 36 -1.94 18.34 7.44
N LEU A 37 -1.84 17.44 6.45
CA LEU A 37 -2.99 16.62 6.04
C LEU A 37 -3.53 15.79 7.22
N GLY A 38 -2.65 15.08 7.93
CA GLY A 38 -3.03 14.27 9.08
C GLY A 38 -3.63 15.11 10.21
N ALA A 39 -3.06 16.27 10.50
CA ALA A 39 -3.60 17.21 11.48
C ALA A 39 -4.98 17.74 11.08
N ALA A 40 -5.17 18.09 9.81
CA ALA A 40 -6.47 18.53 9.29
C ALA A 40 -7.52 17.41 9.39
N GLN A 41 -7.18 16.18 9.03
CA GLN A 41 -8.08 15.02 9.18
C GLN A 41 -8.41 14.76 10.65
N LEU A 42 -7.45 14.92 11.56
CA LEU A 42 -7.67 14.79 13.01
C LEU A 42 -8.61 15.86 13.54
N VAL A 43 -8.40 17.13 13.17
CA VAL A 43 -9.29 18.23 13.57
C VAL A 43 -10.70 18.00 13.04
N LEU A 44 -10.84 17.63 11.76
CA LEU A 44 -12.15 17.30 11.18
C LEU A 44 -12.84 16.15 11.90
N GLY A 45 -12.10 15.08 12.22
CA GLY A 45 -12.63 13.94 12.97
C GLY A 45 -13.10 14.31 14.38
N LEU A 46 -12.35 15.17 15.09
CA LEU A 46 -12.73 15.62 16.44
C LEU A 46 -13.91 16.59 16.44
N VAL A 47 -13.99 17.49 15.45
CA VAL A 47 -15.06 18.51 15.37
C VAL A 47 -16.37 17.93 14.83
N LEU A 48 -16.32 17.13 13.76
CA LEU A 48 -17.52 16.62 13.08
C LEU A 48 -17.94 15.23 13.55
N GLY A 49 -17.03 14.44 14.10
CA GLY A 49 -17.31 13.09 14.60
C GLY A 49 -17.99 12.20 13.54
N THR A 50 -19.08 11.53 13.94
CA THR A 50 -19.84 10.62 13.07
C THR A 50 -20.58 11.31 11.92
N SER A 51 -20.79 12.63 12.00
CA SER A 51 -21.42 13.40 10.92
C SER A 51 -20.54 13.43 9.67
N LEU A 52 -19.22 13.37 9.83
CA LEU A 52 -18.27 13.32 8.72
C LEU A 52 -18.47 12.03 7.90
N VAL A 53 -18.64 10.89 8.55
CA VAL A 53 -18.87 9.59 7.88
C VAL A 53 -20.09 9.65 6.97
N ARG A 54 -21.19 10.24 7.46
CA ARG A 54 -22.41 10.40 6.65
C ARG A 54 -22.19 11.22 5.39
N ILE A 55 -21.32 12.23 5.43
CA ILE A 55 -20.98 13.04 4.25
C ILE A 55 -20.10 12.22 3.29
N LEU A 56 -19.13 11.47 3.83
CA LEU A 56 -18.25 10.61 3.04
C LEU A 56 -19.03 9.47 2.33
N ASP A 57 -20.14 9.00 2.90
CA ASP A 57 -21.00 7.99 2.27
C ASP A 57 -21.65 8.47 0.96
N TRP A 58 -21.76 9.78 0.73
CA TRP A 58 -22.22 10.35 -0.54
C TRP A 58 -21.13 10.39 -1.61
N PHE A 59 -19.89 10.07 -1.26
CA PHE A 59 -18.78 10.14 -2.20
C PHE A 59 -18.96 9.08 -3.31
N PRO A 60 -18.89 9.47 -4.60
CA PRO A 60 -19.16 8.55 -5.70
C PRO A 60 -18.13 7.42 -5.76
N VAL A 61 -18.60 6.19 -5.60
CA VAL A 61 -17.77 4.97 -5.59
C VAL A 61 -16.95 4.82 -6.89
N GLY A 62 -17.47 5.30 -8.02
CA GLY A 62 -16.75 5.30 -9.29
C GLY A 62 -15.46 6.13 -9.24
N ILE A 63 -15.48 7.31 -8.60
CA ILE A 63 -14.29 8.15 -8.45
C ILE A 63 -13.30 7.44 -7.50
N LEU A 64 -13.80 6.85 -6.42
CA LEU A 64 -12.97 6.09 -5.50
C LEU A 64 -12.23 4.93 -6.19
N GLY A 65 -12.93 4.20 -7.06
CA GLY A 65 -12.33 3.13 -7.87
C GLY A 65 -11.22 3.62 -8.80
N VAL A 66 -11.42 4.75 -9.49
CA VAL A 66 -10.40 5.34 -10.37
C VAL A 66 -9.18 5.80 -9.58
N LEU A 67 -9.38 6.42 -8.41
CA LEU A 67 -8.28 6.82 -7.53
C LEU A 67 -7.48 5.61 -7.02
N LEU A 68 -8.17 4.53 -6.65
CA LEU A 68 -7.53 3.27 -6.24
C LEU A 68 -6.75 2.61 -7.37
N LEU A 69 -7.32 2.58 -8.58
CA LEU A 69 -6.65 2.03 -9.77
C LEU A 69 -5.37 2.81 -10.08
N PHE A 70 -5.42 4.14 -10.04
CA PHE A 70 -4.25 4.97 -10.26
C PHE A 70 -3.17 4.76 -9.20
N ALA A 71 -3.55 4.72 -7.91
CA ALA A 71 -2.63 4.40 -6.83
C ALA A 71 -2.00 3.01 -7.01
N GLY A 72 -2.79 2.01 -7.43
CA GLY A 72 -2.31 0.67 -7.74
C GLY A 72 -1.29 0.64 -8.89
N ILE A 73 -1.54 1.38 -9.97
CA ILE A 73 -0.61 1.51 -11.09
C ILE A 73 0.70 2.18 -10.65
N GLU A 74 0.63 3.26 -9.87
CA GLU A 74 1.82 3.95 -9.35
C GLU A 74 2.69 3.02 -8.48
N LEU A 75 2.06 2.19 -7.64
CA LEU A 75 2.79 1.17 -6.86
C LEU A 75 3.34 0.04 -7.74
N ALA A 76 2.61 -0.38 -8.78
CA ALA A 76 3.04 -1.42 -9.69
C ALA A 76 4.23 -0.98 -10.58
N MET A 77 4.44 0.32 -10.79
CA MET A 77 5.57 0.80 -11.57
C MET A 77 6.93 0.45 -10.95
N THR A 78 7.00 0.23 -9.63
CA THR A 78 8.22 -0.24 -8.94
C THR A 78 8.71 -1.59 -9.46
N CYS A 79 7.84 -2.37 -10.11
CA CYS A 79 8.24 -3.62 -10.76
C CYS A 79 9.25 -3.40 -11.90
N ARG A 80 9.30 -2.21 -12.49
CA ARG A 80 10.25 -1.88 -13.57
C ARG A 80 11.70 -1.80 -13.11
N ASP A 81 11.94 -1.61 -11.82
CA ASP A 81 13.30 -1.50 -11.26
C ASP A 81 13.95 -2.88 -11.02
N THR A 82 13.23 -3.96 -11.33
CA THR A 82 13.74 -5.34 -11.20
C THR A 82 14.59 -5.73 -12.41
N ASN A 83 15.86 -6.02 -12.18
CA ASN A 83 16.84 -6.27 -13.26
C ASN A 83 17.16 -7.76 -13.48
N SER A 84 16.81 -8.64 -12.53
CA SER A 84 17.09 -10.08 -12.63
C SER A 84 15.86 -10.89 -13.06
N LYS A 85 16.07 -11.87 -13.94
CA LYS A 85 15.03 -12.84 -14.33
C LYS A 85 14.48 -13.62 -13.12
N GLY A 86 15.34 -13.93 -12.14
CA GLY A 86 14.93 -14.66 -10.93
C GLY A 86 14.04 -13.82 -10.01
N GLU A 87 14.35 -12.53 -9.86
CA GLU A 87 13.55 -11.60 -9.06
C GLU A 87 12.19 -11.31 -9.71
N CYS A 88 12.16 -11.16 -11.05
CA CYS A 88 10.93 -11.02 -11.80
C CYS A 88 10.02 -12.25 -11.64
N PHE A 89 10.60 -13.46 -11.67
CA PHE A 89 9.85 -14.69 -11.41
C PHE A 89 9.22 -14.71 -10.02
N VAL A 90 9.97 -14.35 -8.97
CA VAL A 90 9.46 -14.25 -7.59
C VAL A 90 8.30 -13.25 -7.49
N MET A 91 8.46 -12.07 -8.10
CA MET A 91 7.45 -11.03 -8.10
C MET A 91 6.15 -11.47 -8.80
N LEU A 92 6.25 -12.14 -9.95
CA LEU A 92 5.09 -12.64 -10.69
C LEU A 92 4.36 -13.74 -9.92
N ILE A 93 5.09 -14.66 -9.29
CA ILE A 93 4.48 -15.71 -8.43
C ILE A 93 3.79 -15.07 -7.22
N CYS A 94 4.43 -14.13 -6.54
CA CYS A 94 3.85 -13.40 -5.42
C CYS A 94 2.53 -12.70 -5.83
N THR A 95 2.53 -12.05 -6.98
CA THR A 95 1.36 -11.36 -7.53
C THR A 95 0.24 -12.34 -7.89
N ALA A 96 0.55 -13.43 -8.59
CA ALA A 96 -0.42 -14.44 -9.00
C ALA A 96 -1.10 -15.09 -7.78
N VAL A 97 -0.33 -15.47 -6.78
CA VAL A 97 -0.87 -16.07 -5.54
C VAL A 97 -1.67 -15.05 -4.73
N SER A 98 -1.27 -13.78 -4.70
CA SER A 98 -2.03 -12.72 -4.03
C SER A 98 -3.40 -12.49 -4.66
N LEU A 99 -3.48 -12.53 -6.00
CA LEU A 99 -4.72 -12.36 -6.75
C LEU A 99 -5.67 -13.56 -6.59
N VAL A 100 -5.15 -14.79 -6.69
CA VAL A 100 -5.97 -16.01 -6.54
C VAL A 100 -6.43 -16.19 -5.09
N GLY A 101 -5.54 -15.92 -4.13
CA GLY A 101 -5.84 -16.06 -2.70
C GLY A 101 -6.69 -14.93 -2.12
N SER A 102 -7.04 -13.91 -2.92
CA SER A 102 -7.74 -12.68 -2.47
C SER A 102 -7.11 -12.02 -1.23
N SER A 103 -5.81 -12.24 -1.03
CA SER A 103 -5.08 -11.80 0.16
C SER A 103 -3.60 -11.67 -0.17
N ALA A 104 -2.97 -10.59 0.31
CA ALA A 104 -1.53 -10.38 0.15
C ALA A 104 -0.68 -11.34 1.00
N ALA A 105 -1.24 -11.91 2.07
CA ALA A 105 -0.53 -12.79 2.98
C ALA A 105 0.01 -14.08 2.30
N PRO A 106 -0.81 -14.90 1.60
CA PRO A 106 -0.32 -16.10 0.93
C PRO A 106 0.68 -15.77 -0.19
N GLY A 107 0.49 -14.65 -0.90
CA GLY A 107 1.44 -14.21 -1.93
C GLY A 107 2.80 -13.86 -1.35
N PHE A 108 2.83 -13.12 -0.24
CA PHE A 108 4.08 -12.79 0.46
C PHE A 108 4.82 -14.05 0.95
N VAL A 109 4.11 -14.98 1.59
CA VAL A 109 4.71 -16.23 2.07
C VAL A 109 5.24 -17.07 0.91
N CYS A 110 4.46 -17.23 -0.17
CA CYS A 110 4.91 -17.95 -1.36
C CYS A 110 6.14 -17.30 -2.01
N GLY A 111 6.13 -15.97 -2.17
CA GLY A 111 7.25 -15.21 -2.71
C GLY A 111 8.54 -15.38 -1.89
N MET A 112 8.44 -15.34 -0.55
CA MET A 112 9.57 -15.61 0.34
C MET A 112 10.16 -17.00 0.13
N VAL A 113 9.32 -18.03 0.06
CA VAL A 113 9.77 -19.42 -0.15
C VAL A 113 10.46 -19.57 -1.49
N VAL A 114 9.88 -19.05 -2.57
CA VAL A 114 10.47 -19.11 -3.92
C VAL A 114 11.80 -18.36 -3.96
N HIS A 115 11.89 -17.18 -3.35
CA HIS A 115 13.13 -16.43 -3.27
C HIS A 115 14.24 -17.21 -2.54
N LEU A 116 13.91 -17.82 -1.40
CA LEU A 116 14.86 -18.62 -0.62
C LEU A 116 15.36 -19.83 -1.42
N LEU A 117 14.46 -20.53 -2.13
CA LEU A 117 14.81 -21.68 -2.96
C LEU A 117 15.72 -21.30 -4.12
N LEU A 118 15.45 -20.18 -4.80
CA LEU A 118 16.31 -19.67 -5.86
C LEU A 118 17.69 -19.30 -5.34
N LYS A 119 17.75 -18.64 -4.19
CA LYS A 119 19.02 -18.26 -3.56
C LYS A 119 19.83 -19.49 -3.13
N LEU A 120 19.18 -20.49 -2.55
CA LEU A 120 19.81 -21.76 -2.16
C LEU A 120 20.34 -22.52 -3.38
N ARG A 121 19.56 -22.58 -4.47
CA ARG A 121 19.97 -23.21 -5.74
C ARG A 121 21.17 -22.49 -6.36
N LEU A 122 21.22 -21.16 -6.31
CA LEU A 122 22.37 -20.40 -6.79
C LEU A 122 23.62 -20.61 -5.92
N HIS A 123 23.47 -20.75 -4.60
CA HIS A 123 24.58 -21.03 -3.68
C HIS A 123 25.11 -22.48 -3.76
N LEU A 124 24.27 -23.46 -4.11
CA LEU A 124 24.68 -24.87 -4.20
C LEU A 124 25.38 -25.22 -5.52
N PHE A 125 25.12 -24.46 -6.59
CA PHE A 125 25.62 -24.72 -7.94
C PHE A 125 26.72 -23.74 -8.38
N ASN A 126 27.25 -22.95 -7.46
CA ASN A 126 28.34 -22.00 -7.65
C ASN A 126 29.42 -22.28 -6.60
#